data_AF-A0A4Q1AH28-F1
#
_entry.id   AF-A0A4Q1AH28-F1
#
_cell.length_a   1.000
_cell.length_b   1.000
_cell.length_c   1.000
_cell.angle_alpha   90.00
_cell.angle_beta   90.00
_cell.angle_gamma   90.00
#
_symmetry.space_group_name_H-M   'P 1'
#
loop_
_entity.id
_entity.type
_entity.pdbx_description
1 polymer ?
#
loop_
_entity_poly.entity_id
_entity_poly.type
_entity_poly.pdbx_seq_one_letter_code
_entity_poly.pdbx_strand_id
1 'polypeptide(L)'
;MEILYKKKDSQRFFKYWKSYLDSYLSSYKYLLLNIDYFLLYSKYLIDDKSFVVLENQKCVGICFLPIEEINDIRSISISNGYVFSPLSISNRIEKIIFREIDIISSRLNVQKINFAIDPLILEYKEKFNNLLKYGYIDTSTSDCLVDLKVPKAELWKNLQKSYKSLINKVLKDNAFDIVIIDASNPEYITHEKYRELHHKCAGMVTRNKKTFDKQFEMLENDCASLIGLKYNDEFIGFNYFFHFQKTVIYASGSDDPEYEKSKIPIYHVILWNAIKYYKRRNFEFIQFSQPCGYSKVQGFNDYLDKKQLNISHFKRGMGAKMVTSYRGIKYINKDLLLEDIELFKKFGEDEYE
;
A
#
# COMPACT_ATOMS: atom_id res chain seq x y z
N MET A 1 -31.83 5.56 5.88
CA MET A 1 -30.38 5.44 5.60
C MET A 1 -29.97 6.65 4.78
N GLU A 2 -28.85 7.26 5.09
CA GLU A 2 -28.33 8.46 4.42
C GLU A 2 -26.99 8.12 3.75
N ILE A 3 -26.78 8.58 2.52
CA ILE A 3 -25.48 8.57 1.85
C ILE A 3 -24.95 10.00 1.83
N LEU A 4 -23.85 10.22 2.53
CA LEU A 4 -23.23 11.54 2.68
C LEU A 4 -21.96 11.62 1.84
N TYR A 5 -21.98 12.45 0.81
CA TYR A 5 -20.84 12.65 -0.09
C TYR A 5 -19.92 13.74 0.44
N LYS A 6 -18.60 13.51 0.31
CA LYS A 6 -17.56 14.48 0.70
C LYS A 6 -17.78 15.87 0.12
N LYS A 7 -18.17 15.96 -1.16
CA LYS A 7 -18.40 17.24 -1.85
C LYS A 7 -19.64 18.01 -1.38
N LYS A 8 -20.64 17.33 -0.78
CA LYS A 8 -21.86 17.99 -0.30
C LYS A 8 -21.68 18.59 1.09
N ASP A 9 -20.96 17.88 1.96
CA ASP A 9 -20.67 18.32 3.32
C ASP A 9 -19.39 17.64 3.81
N SER A 10 -18.26 18.31 3.57
CA SER A 10 -16.93 17.78 3.89
C SER A 10 -16.73 17.63 5.40
N GLN A 11 -17.27 18.56 6.19
CA GLN A 11 -17.12 18.55 7.65
C GLN A 11 -17.82 17.33 8.27
N ARG A 12 -19.09 17.08 7.92
CA ARG A 12 -19.79 15.88 8.37
C ARG A 12 -19.13 14.63 7.80
N PHE A 13 -18.72 14.63 6.53
CA PHE A 13 -18.04 13.48 5.91
C PHE A 13 -16.81 13.06 6.73
N PHE A 14 -15.89 13.98 7.02
CA PHE A 14 -14.67 13.67 7.77
C PHE A 14 -14.98 13.23 9.21
N LYS A 15 -15.96 13.87 9.87
CA LYS A 15 -16.42 13.46 11.20
C LYS A 15 -16.90 12.01 11.21
N TYR A 16 -17.77 11.63 10.26
CA TYR A 16 -18.31 10.27 10.21
C TYR A 16 -17.29 9.24 9.72
N TRP A 17 -16.41 9.61 8.79
CA TRP A 17 -15.32 8.74 8.37
C TRP A 17 -14.41 8.41 9.56
N LYS A 18 -13.98 9.43 10.32
CA LYS A 18 -13.19 9.24 11.53
C LYS A 18 -13.92 8.35 12.54
N SER A 19 -15.21 8.59 12.79
CA SER A 19 -16.00 7.74 13.70
C SER A 19 -16.05 6.27 13.28
N TYR A 20 -16.01 5.99 11.98
CA TYR A 20 -15.92 4.62 11.47
C TYR A 20 -14.56 3.99 11.80
N LEU A 21 -13.46 4.71 11.55
CA LEU A 21 -12.10 4.24 11.84
C LEU A 21 -11.86 4.01 13.34
N ASP A 22 -12.49 4.83 14.19
CA ASP A 22 -12.42 4.69 15.65
C ASP A 22 -13.21 3.46 16.15
N SER A 23 -14.24 3.04 15.42
CA SER A 23 -15.17 1.98 15.85
C SER A 23 -14.90 0.62 15.23
N TYR A 24 -14.24 0.56 14.07
CA TYR A 24 -14.12 -0.64 13.27
C TYR A 24 -12.68 -0.89 12.81
N LEU A 25 -12.36 -2.17 12.61
CA LEU A 25 -11.08 -2.59 12.05
C LEU A 25 -10.87 -1.98 10.66
N SER A 26 -9.73 -1.32 10.50
CA SER A 26 -9.25 -0.76 9.24
C SER A 26 -7.72 -0.78 9.20
N SER A 27 -7.12 -0.20 8.16
CA SER A 27 -5.66 -0.05 8.04
C SER A 27 -5.30 1.36 7.64
N TYR A 28 -3.99 1.60 7.49
CA TYR A 28 -3.44 2.86 7.04
C TYR A 28 -4.07 3.36 5.73
N LYS A 29 -4.57 2.45 4.86
CA LYS A 29 -5.18 2.81 3.57
C LYS A 29 -6.35 3.76 3.72
N TYR A 30 -7.14 3.58 4.77
CA TYR A 30 -8.37 4.34 5.03
C TYR A 30 -8.16 5.58 5.88
N LEU A 31 -6.94 5.84 6.35
CA LEU A 31 -6.63 7.08 7.06
C LEU A 31 -6.90 8.28 6.15
N LEU A 32 -7.52 9.34 6.70
CA LEU A 32 -7.79 10.56 5.96
C LEU A 32 -6.49 11.21 5.43
N LEU A 33 -5.42 11.20 6.23
CA LEU A 33 -4.09 11.65 5.78
C LEU A 33 -3.58 10.85 4.57
N ASN A 34 -3.88 9.56 4.52
CA ASN A 34 -3.45 8.68 3.43
C ASN A 34 -4.33 8.82 2.18
N ILE A 35 -5.61 9.11 2.36
CA ILE A 35 -6.49 9.54 1.27
C ILE A 35 -5.98 10.83 0.65
N ASP A 36 -5.64 11.83 1.46
CA ASP A 36 -5.08 13.09 0.96
C ASP A 36 -3.74 12.88 0.23
N TYR A 37 -2.87 12.02 0.77
CA TYR A 37 -1.64 11.61 0.11
C TYR A 37 -1.91 11.02 -1.28
N PHE A 38 -2.87 10.09 -1.39
CA PHE A 38 -3.21 9.47 -2.67
C PHE A 38 -3.80 10.46 -3.67
N LEU A 39 -4.69 11.34 -3.23
CA LEU A 39 -5.26 12.38 -4.07
C LEU A 39 -4.19 13.36 -4.60
N LEU A 40 -3.16 13.67 -3.80
CA LEU A 40 -2.01 14.48 -4.22
C LEU A 40 -1.03 13.71 -5.13
N TYR A 41 -0.96 12.39 -4.98
CA TYR A 41 -0.05 11.53 -5.71
C TYR A 41 -0.51 11.28 -7.15
N SER A 42 -1.82 11.19 -7.37
CA SER A 42 -2.37 10.99 -8.70
C SER A 42 -2.26 12.23 -9.57
N LYS A 43 -1.78 12.03 -10.81
CA LYS A 43 -1.74 13.05 -11.86
C LYS A 43 -2.99 13.04 -12.75
N TYR A 44 -3.81 12.00 -12.64
CA TYR A 44 -4.96 11.74 -13.51
C TYR A 44 -6.29 12.03 -12.84
N LEU A 45 -6.26 12.40 -11.56
CA LEU A 45 -7.44 12.70 -10.76
C LEU A 45 -8.22 13.89 -11.34
N ILE A 46 -9.50 13.66 -11.65
CA ILE A 46 -10.43 14.70 -12.09
C ILE A 46 -11.55 14.97 -11.07
N ASP A 47 -11.87 13.99 -10.22
CA ASP A 47 -12.92 14.12 -9.20
C ASP A 47 -12.68 13.16 -8.02
N ASP A 48 -13.27 13.49 -6.87
CA ASP A 48 -13.37 12.63 -5.69
C ASP A 48 -14.85 12.52 -5.31
N LYS A 49 -15.42 11.34 -5.55
CA LYS A 49 -16.81 11.00 -5.26
C LYS A 49 -16.98 10.21 -3.97
N SER A 50 -15.97 10.23 -3.09
CA SER A 50 -16.00 9.53 -1.81
C SER A 50 -17.24 9.88 -0.99
N PHE A 51 -17.76 8.87 -0.29
CA PHE A 51 -18.96 8.98 0.53
C PHE A 51 -18.91 8.07 1.75
N VAL A 52 -19.78 8.36 2.71
CA VAL A 52 -20.06 7.51 3.86
C VAL A 52 -21.54 7.12 3.89
N VAL A 53 -21.85 5.96 4.46
CA VAL A 53 -23.21 5.47 4.66
C VAL A 53 -23.58 5.59 6.12
N LEU A 54 -24.70 6.25 6.42
CA LEU A 54 -25.18 6.49 7.77
C LEU A 54 -26.50 5.76 8.04
N GLU A 55 -26.58 5.10 9.19
CA GLU A 55 -27.79 4.52 9.72
C GLU A 55 -27.96 4.97 11.17
N ASN A 56 -29.08 5.62 11.49
CA ASN A 56 -29.35 6.20 12.82
C ASN A 56 -28.20 7.10 13.33
N GLN A 57 -27.68 7.97 12.45
CA GLN A 57 -26.54 8.86 12.73
C GLN A 57 -25.22 8.15 13.09
N LYS A 58 -25.09 6.85 12.83
CA LYS A 58 -23.83 6.11 12.94
C LYS A 58 -23.27 5.83 11.55
N CYS A 59 -21.96 5.97 11.40
CA CYS A 59 -21.27 5.60 10.16
C CYS A 59 -21.16 4.07 10.09
N VAL A 60 -21.79 3.46 9.08
CA VAL A 60 -21.87 2.01 8.91
C VAL A 60 -21.14 1.51 7.66
N GLY A 61 -20.58 2.42 6.87
CA GLY A 61 -19.71 2.11 5.74
C GLY A 61 -19.02 3.35 5.18
N ILE A 62 -17.85 3.13 4.57
CA ILE A 62 -16.99 4.17 4.00
C ILE A 62 -16.51 3.75 2.61
N CYS A 63 -16.45 4.70 1.68
CA CYS A 63 -16.04 4.46 0.30
C CYS A 63 -15.13 5.60 -0.18
N PHE A 64 -13.87 5.27 -0.48
CA PHE A 64 -12.95 6.17 -1.16
C PHE A 64 -13.12 5.96 -2.67
N LEU A 65 -13.55 7.00 -3.38
CA LEU A 65 -13.98 6.88 -4.78
C LEU A 65 -13.37 7.98 -5.68
N PRO A 66 -12.05 7.96 -5.88
CA PRO A 66 -11.38 8.82 -6.86
C PRO A 66 -11.83 8.47 -8.27
N ILE A 67 -12.00 9.49 -9.11
CA ILE A 67 -12.26 9.37 -10.55
C ILE A 67 -11.04 9.92 -11.28
N GLU A 68 -10.44 9.09 -12.11
CA GLU A 68 -9.31 9.44 -12.98
C GLU A 68 -9.74 9.45 -14.44
N GLU A 69 -9.09 10.28 -15.24
CA GLU A 69 -9.27 10.32 -16.69
C GLU A 69 -7.91 10.25 -17.40
N ILE A 70 -7.78 9.28 -18.30
CA ILE A 70 -6.57 9.05 -19.11
C ILE A 70 -7.04 8.76 -20.53
N ASN A 71 -6.60 9.54 -21.52
CA ASN A 71 -6.98 9.37 -22.92
C ASN A 71 -8.52 9.24 -23.09
N ASP A 72 -9.28 10.15 -22.47
CA ASP A 72 -10.75 10.17 -22.44
C ASP A 72 -11.43 8.95 -21.77
N ILE A 73 -10.64 8.06 -21.15
CA ILE A 73 -11.13 6.92 -20.39
C ILE A 73 -11.26 7.32 -18.93
N ARG A 74 -12.50 7.42 -18.45
CA ARG A 74 -12.80 7.60 -17.03
C ARG A 74 -12.77 6.28 -16.30
N SER A 75 -12.05 6.24 -15.19
CA SER A 75 -11.97 5.06 -14.33
C SER A 75 -12.09 5.42 -12.86
N ILE A 76 -12.57 4.46 -12.08
CA ILE A 76 -12.40 4.47 -10.62
C ILE A 76 -11.09 3.74 -10.34
N SER A 77 -10.05 4.51 -10.07
CA SER A 77 -8.67 4.05 -9.93
C SER A 77 -7.85 5.10 -9.16
N ILE A 78 -6.62 4.73 -8.77
CA ILE A 78 -5.67 5.70 -8.23
C ILE A 78 -4.29 5.49 -8.86
N SER A 79 -3.75 6.54 -9.48
CA SER A 79 -2.56 6.52 -10.34
C SER A 79 -2.60 5.38 -11.37
N ASN A 80 -3.74 5.24 -12.06
CA ASN A 80 -4.04 4.15 -13.01
C ASN A 80 -3.97 2.73 -12.39
N GLY A 81 -4.01 2.63 -11.07
CA GLY A 81 -3.93 1.37 -10.33
C GLY A 81 -5.25 1.00 -9.65
N TYR A 82 -5.16 0.06 -8.71
CA TYR A 82 -6.29 -0.35 -7.88
C TYR A 82 -6.47 0.64 -6.71
N VAL A 83 -7.70 1.12 -6.53
CA VAL A 83 -8.11 1.78 -5.28
C VAL A 83 -8.54 0.71 -4.27
N PHE A 84 -8.43 0.98 -2.97
CA PHE A 84 -8.86 0.03 -1.95
C PHE A 84 -10.39 -0.09 -1.90
N SER A 85 -10.87 -1.33 -1.74
CA SER A 85 -12.30 -1.65 -1.72
C SER A 85 -13.03 -0.95 -0.56
N PRO A 86 -14.31 -0.58 -0.70
CA PRO A 86 -15.07 0.02 0.40
C PRO A 86 -15.16 -0.88 1.64
N LEU A 87 -15.31 -0.26 2.82
CA LEU A 87 -15.58 -1.00 4.06
C LEU A 87 -17.04 -0.85 4.48
N SER A 88 -17.59 -1.92 5.03
CA SER A 88 -18.96 -1.97 5.54
C SER A 88 -19.03 -2.87 6.76
N ILE A 89 -20.02 -2.63 7.62
CA ILE A 89 -20.25 -3.46 8.83
C ILE A 89 -21.09 -4.72 8.55
N SER A 90 -21.72 -4.81 7.37
CA SER A 90 -22.57 -5.94 7.00
C SER A 90 -22.77 -6.05 5.48
N ASN A 91 -23.11 -7.25 5.01
CA ASN A 91 -23.44 -7.52 3.60
C ASN A 91 -24.58 -6.63 3.05
N ARG A 92 -25.52 -6.21 3.92
CA ARG A 92 -26.60 -5.29 3.52
C ARG A 92 -26.04 -3.92 3.16
N ILE A 93 -25.13 -3.39 3.97
CA ILE A 93 -24.49 -2.09 3.72
C ILE A 93 -23.53 -2.19 2.53
N GLU A 94 -22.78 -3.29 2.42
CA GLU A 94 -21.93 -3.58 1.25
C GLU A 94 -22.70 -3.46 -0.06
N LYS A 95 -23.87 -4.11 -0.17
CA LYS A 95 -24.75 -4.03 -1.35
C LYS A 95 -25.18 -2.60 -1.68
N ILE A 96 -25.46 -1.79 -0.65
CA ILE A 96 -25.87 -0.39 -0.83
C ILE A 96 -24.71 0.45 -1.36
N ILE A 97 -23.50 0.24 -0.84
CA ILE A 97 -22.29 0.91 -1.33
C ILE A 97 -22.03 0.56 -2.79
N PHE A 98 -22.02 -0.73 -3.17
CA PHE A 98 -21.76 -1.11 -4.56
C PHE A 98 -22.85 -0.65 -5.52
N ARG A 99 -24.13 -0.63 -5.10
CA ARG A 99 -25.21 -0.02 -5.88
C ARG A 99 -24.96 1.47 -6.11
N GLU A 100 -24.50 2.19 -5.10
CA GLU A 100 -24.19 3.62 -5.22
C GLU A 100 -22.99 3.84 -6.15
N ILE A 101 -21.96 2.99 -6.07
CA ILE A 101 -20.82 3.01 -7.01
C ILE A 101 -21.29 2.80 -8.45
N ASP A 102 -22.22 1.88 -8.71
CA ASP A 102 -22.78 1.67 -10.05
C ASP A 102 -23.55 2.91 -10.53
N ILE A 103 -24.36 3.56 -9.67
CA ILE A 103 -25.07 4.81 -9.99
C ILE A 103 -24.10 5.94 -10.35
N ILE A 104 -23.05 6.13 -9.54
CA ILE A 104 -22.01 7.13 -9.80
C ILE A 104 -21.30 6.83 -11.11
N SER A 105 -20.93 5.56 -11.34
CA SER A 105 -20.25 5.12 -12.55
C SER A 105 -21.08 5.44 -13.81
N SER A 106 -22.37 5.09 -13.81
CA SER A 106 -23.26 5.41 -14.94
C SER A 106 -23.39 6.91 -15.16
N ARG A 107 -23.55 7.71 -14.10
CA ARG A 107 -23.69 9.18 -14.22
C ARG A 107 -22.44 9.85 -14.79
N LEU A 108 -21.25 9.31 -14.48
CA LEU A 108 -19.98 9.92 -14.88
C LEU A 108 -19.37 9.29 -16.14
N ASN A 109 -20.05 8.31 -16.74
CA ASN A 109 -19.54 7.51 -17.85
C ASN A 109 -18.19 6.85 -17.51
N VAL A 110 -18.08 6.28 -16.30
CA VAL A 110 -16.92 5.45 -15.92
C VAL A 110 -16.92 4.20 -16.79
N GLN A 111 -15.76 3.86 -17.34
CA GLN A 111 -15.59 2.75 -18.28
C GLN A 111 -14.92 1.54 -17.62
N LYS A 112 -14.16 1.74 -16.53
CA LYS A 112 -13.40 0.71 -15.82
C LYS A 112 -13.31 1.02 -14.32
N ILE A 113 -13.42 0.00 -13.47
CA ILE A 113 -13.32 0.12 -12.00
C ILE A 113 -12.30 -0.89 -11.49
N ASN A 114 -11.28 -0.43 -10.76
CA ASN A 114 -10.21 -1.28 -10.21
C ASN A 114 -10.25 -1.24 -8.68
N PHE A 115 -10.67 -2.33 -8.03
CA PHE A 115 -10.65 -2.45 -6.57
C PHE A 115 -9.68 -3.51 -6.08
N ALA A 116 -8.99 -3.23 -4.97
CA ALA A 116 -8.20 -4.19 -4.21
C ALA A 116 -8.75 -4.32 -2.79
N ILE A 117 -9.00 -5.54 -2.34
CA ILE A 117 -9.31 -5.79 -0.93
C ILE A 117 -8.01 -5.73 -0.14
N ASP A 118 -8.05 -5.09 1.01
CA ASP A 118 -6.87 -4.89 1.82
C ASP A 118 -6.41 -6.18 2.52
N PRO A 119 -5.23 -6.76 2.16
CA PRO A 119 -4.75 -8.00 2.76
C PRO A 119 -4.52 -7.88 4.27
N LEU A 120 -4.19 -6.68 4.78
CA LEU A 120 -4.00 -6.46 6.20
C LEU A 120 -5.29 -6.63 7.01
N ILE A 121 -6.44 -6.22 6.46
CA ILE A 121 -7.75 -6.40 7.12
C ILE A 121 -8.20 -7.86 7.02
N LEU A 122 -7.88 -8.54 5.92
CA LEU A 122 -8.24 -9.95 5.69
C LEU A 122 -7.55 -10.93 6.65
N GLU A 123 -6.47 -10.52 7.32
CA GLU A 123 -5.87 -11.35 8.39
C GLU A 123 -6.76 -11.47 9.64
N TYR A 124 -7.83 -10.68 9.73
CA TYR A 124 -8.78 -10.69 10.86
C TYR A 124 -10.20 -11.10 10.45
N LYS A 125 -10.43 -11.42 9.17
CA LYS A 125 -11.75 -11.72 8.61
C LYS A 125 -11.69 -12.97 7.74
N GLU A 126 -12.85 -13.44 7.31
CA GLU A 126 -12.94 -14.50 6.31
C GLU A 126 -12.25 -14.06 5.01
N LYS A 127 -11.41 -14.93 4.47
CA LYS A 127 -10.63 -14.67 3.25
C LYS A 127 -11.47 -15.05 2.03
N PHE A 128 -12.11 -14.06 1.43
CA PHE A 128 -12.91 -14.24 0.22
C PHE A 128 -12.85 -12.97 -0.66
N ASN A 129 -12.80 -13.16 -1.97
CA ASN A 129 -12.90 -12.05 -2.93
C ASN A 129 -14.37 -11.59 -3.05
N ASN A 130 -14.81 -10.69 -2.16
CA ASN A 130 -16.18 -10.20 -2.15
C ASN A 130 -16.58 -9.41 -3.41
N LEU A 131 -15.60 -8.93 -4.19
CA LEU A 131 -15.84 -8.20 -5.44
C LEU A 131 -16.57 -9.06 -6.49
N LEU A 132 -16.37 -10.38 -6.47
CA LEU A 132 -17.04 -11.31 -7.39
C LEU A 132 -18.57 -11.24 -7.31
N LYS A 133 -19.11 -10.92 -6.13
CA LYS A 133 -20.56 -10.74 -5.89
C LYS A 133 -21.14 -9.54 -6.64
N TYR A 134 -20.30 -8.63 -7.13
CA TYR A 134 -20.67 -7.36 -7.74
C TYR A 134 -20.25 -7.24 -9.20
N GLY A 135 -19.93 -8.37 -9.84
CA GLY A 135 -19.61 -8.45 -11.27
C GLY A 135 -18.19 -8.03 -11.63
N TYR A 136 -17.27 -8.07 -10.68
CA TYR A 136 -15.84 -7.88 -10.94
C TYR A 136 -15.23 -9.20 -11.41
N ILE A 137 -14.34 -9.12 -12.38
CA ILE A 137 -13.46 -10.22 -12.80
C ILE A 137 -12.33 -10.31 -11.78
N ASP A 138 -11.99 -11.53 -11.36
CA ASP A 138 -10.88 -11.75 -10.43
C ASP A 138 -9.54 -11.43 -11.10
N THR A 139 -8.78 -10.53 -10.50
CA THR A 139 -7.41 -10.16 -10.92
C THR A 139 -6.44 -10.22 -9.75
N SER A 140 -6.74 -11.10 -8.80
CA SER A 140 -5.97 -11.29 -7.58
C SER A 140 -4.53 -11.67 -7.89
N THR A 141 -3.65 -11.26 -6.99
CA THR A 141 -2.23 -11.60 -7.00
C THR A 141 -1.79 -11.96 -5.58
N SER A 142 -0.50 -11.86 -5.33
CA SER A 142 0.24 -12.35 -4.20
C SER A 142 0.92 -11.19 -3.49
N ASP A 143 0.81 -11.06 -2.17
CA ASP A 143 1.55 -10.11 -1.33
C ASP A 143 2.37 -10.86 -0.28
N CYS A 144 3.21 -10.13 0.49
CA CYS A 144 4.03 -10.66 1.57
C CYS A 144 3.70 -9.97 2.89
N LEU A 145 3.38 -10.75 3.91
CA LEU A 145 3.15 -10.28 5.29
C LEU A 145 4.14 -10.93 6.27
N VAL A 146 4.64 -10.16 7.22
CA VAL A 146 5.32 -10.68 8.41
C VAL A 146 4.32 -10.67 9.57
N ASP A 147 4.11 -11.82 10.20
CA ASP A 147 3.28 -11.95 11.41
C ASP A 147 4.13 -11.62 12.64
N LEU A 148 3.89 -10.46 13.27
CA LEU A 148 4.64 -9.99 14.43
C LEU A 148 4.17 -10.59 15.76
N LYS A 149 3.07 -11.35 15.77
CA LYS A 149 2.55 -11.99 16.99
C LYS A 149 3.46 -13.11 17.46
N VAL A 150 4.16 -13.77 16.53
CA VAL A 150 5.11 -14.85 16.87
C VAL A 150 6.30 -14.32 17.69
N PRO A 151 6.93 -15.15 18.54
CA PRO A 151 8.09 -14.73 19.33
C PRO A 151 9.24 -14.18 18.47
N LYS A 152 10.05 -13.26 19.04
CA LYS A 152 11.19 -12.65 18.32
C LYS A 152 12.17 -13.69 17.78
N ALA A 153 12.39 -14.78 18.51
CA ALA A 153 13.24 -15.89 18.08
C ALA A 153 12.71 -16.56 16.81
N GLU A 154 11.38 -16.68 16.67
CA GLU A 154 10.73 -17.26 15.49
C GLU A 154 10.80 -16.30 14.29
N LEU A 155 10.58 -14.99 14.51
CA LEU A 155 10.81 -13.97 13.47
C LEU A 155 12.24 -14.06 12.91
N TRP A 156 13.24 -14.19 13.78
CA TRP A 156 14.63 -14.37 13.36
C TRP A 156 14.86 -15.72 12.67
N LYS A 157 14.21 -16.79 13.13
CA LYS A 157 14.28 -18.12 12.51
C LYS A 157 13.78 -18.09 11.07
N ASN A 158 12.70 -17.34 10.80
CA ASN A 158 12.03 -17.29 9.51
C ASN A 158 12.79 -16.49 8.43
N LEU A 159 13.76 -15.65 8.81
CA LEU A 159 14.65 -15.03 7.82
C LEU A 159 15.43 -16.10 7.05
N GLN A 160 15.69 -15.83 5.77
CA GLN A 160 16.58 -16.66 4.96
C GLN A 160 17.97 -16.76 5.61
N LYS A 161 18.57 -17.96 5.59
CA LYS A 161 19.85 -18.23 6.26
C LYS A 161 20.96 -17.25 5.84
N SER A 162 21.06 -16.94 4.54
CA SER A 162 22.03 -15.98 4.00
C SER A 162 21.79 -14.54 4.47
N TYR A 163 20.56 -14.16 4.81
CA TYR A 163 20.24 -12.80 5.23
C TYR A 163 20.67 -12.55 6.68
N LYS A 164 20.63 -13.59 7.52
CA LYS A 164 21.06 -13.49 8.93
C LYS A 164 22.53 -13.10 9.06
N SER A 165 23.41 -13.68 8.25
CA SER A 165 24.84 -13.34 8.28
C SER A 165 25.09 -11.92 7.80
N LEU A 166 24.40 -11.48 6.75
CA LEU A 166 24.44 -10.11 6.23
C LEU A 166 24.02 -9.09 7.29
N ILE A 167 22.87 -9.32 7.92
CA ILE A 167 22.35 -8.45 8.99
C ILE A 167 23.31 -8.42 10.18
N ASN A 168 23.76 -9.59 10.65
CA ASN A 168 24.68 -9.66 11.79
C ASN A 168 26.03 -8.99 11.54
N LYS A 169 26.52 -8.99 10.29
CA LYS A 169 27.76 -8.30 9.94
C LYS A 169 27.62 -6.79 10.18
N VAL A 170 26.55 -6.18 9.67
CA VAL A 170 26.29 -4.75 9.84
C VAL A 170 26.01 -4.40 11.30
N LEU A 171 25.21 -5.20 12.02
CA LEU A 171 24.88 -4.94 13.42
C LEU A 171 26.06 -5.06 14.41
N LYS A 172 27.20 -5.61 13.99
CA LYS A 172 28.41 -5.76 14.82
C LYS A 172 29.48 -4.72 14.51
N ASP A 173 29.30 -3.95 13.44
CA ASP A 173 30.27 -3.01 12.94
C ASP A 173 29.86 -1.59 13.39
N ASN A 174 30.73 -0.96 14.18
CA ASN A 174 30.48 0.36 14.77
C ASN A 174 30.48 1.49 13.73
N ALA A 175 30.89 1.24 12.49
CA ALA A 175 30.74 2.19 11.40
C ALA A 175 29.27 2.40 10.98
N PHE A 176 28.37 1.50 11.39
CA PHE A 176 26.95 1.56 11.04
C PHE A 176 26.07 1.98 12.22
N ASP A 177 25.06 2.79 11.94
CA ASP A 177 24.05 3.19 12.92
C ASP A 177 22.63 3.10 12.34
N ILE A 178 21.66 2.76 13.19
CA ILE A 178 20.25 2.68 12.83
C ILE A 178 19.50 3.82 13.51
N VAL A 179 18.95 4.72 12.70
CA VAL A 179 18.16 5.85 13.17
C VAL A 179 16.69 5.56 12.93
N ILE A 180 15.87 5.77 13.95
CA ILE A 180 14.40 5.66 13.86
C ILE A 180 13.81 7.03 14.17
N ILE A 181 12.96 7.51 13.26
CA ILE A 181 12.24 8.78 13.37
C ILE A 181 10.75 8.44 13.36
N ASP A 182 10.06 8.84 14.42
CA ASP A 182 8.63 8.66 14.62
C ASP A 182 8.03 9.89 15.31
N ALA A 183 6.76 9.80 15.71
CA ALA A 183 6.04 10.91 16.33
C ALA A 183 6.65 11.41 17.67
N SER A 184 7.51 10.62 18.32
CA SER A 184 8.20 11.03 19.55
C SER A 184 9.42 11.91 19.30
N ASN A 185 9.97 11.88 18.08
CA ASN A 185 11.15 12.62 17.67
C ASN A 185 11.07 13.09 16.20
N PRO A 186 10.00 13.80 15.79
CA PRO A 186 9.83 14.19 14.40
C PRO A 186 10.96 15.15 13.97
N GLU A 187 11.72 14.75 12.95
CA GLU A 187 12.87 15.52 12.45
C GLU A 187 12.75 15.78 10.95
N TYR A 188 12.29 16.99 10.60
CA TYR A 188 12.05 17.38 9.21
C TYR A 188 13.34 17.38 8.37
N ILE A 189 14.48 17.76 8.95
CA ILE A 189 15.77 17.79 8.22
C ILE A 189 16.15 16.39 7.72
N THR A 190 16.08 15.37 8.58
CA THR A 190 16.35 14.00 8.15
C THR A 190 15.27 13.45 7.23
N HIS A 191 14.01 13.87 7.40
CA HIS A 191 12.96 13.55 6.43
C HIS A 191 13.23 14.14 5.03
N GLU A 192 13.76 15.36 4.95
CA GLU A 192 14.20 15.94 3.67
C GLU A 192 15.39 15.19 3.08
N LYS A 193 16.34 14.70 3.89
CA LYS A 193 17.39 13.79 3.41
C LYS A 193 16.81 12.53 2.77
N TYR A 194 15.74 11.97 3.31
CA TYR A 194 15.02 10.86 2.69
C TYR A 194 14.43 11.25 1.32
N ARG A 195 13.80 12.42 1.20
CA ARG A 195 13.28 12.91 -0.08
C ARG A 195 14.39 13.08 -1.12
N GLU A 196 15.51 13.65 -0.72
CA GLU A 196 16.69 13.85 -1.57
C GLU A 196 17.29 12.52 -2.00
N LEU A 197 17.41 11.55 -1.09
CA LEU A 197 17.91 10.22 -1.42
C LEU A 197 16.96 9.47 -2.35
N HIS A 198 15.64 9.61 -2.16
CA HIS A 198 14.65 9.06 -3.08
C HIS A 198 14.77 9.65 -4.49
N HIS A 199 15.12 10.94 -4.60
CA HIS A 199 15.41 11.56 -5.88
C HIS A 199 16.72 11.01 -6.49
N LYS A 200 17.79 10.92 -5.70
CA LYS A 200 19.09 10.37 -6.10
C LYS A 200 18.96 8.94 -6.63
N CYS A 201 18.28 8.07 -5.88
CA CYS A 201 18.02 6.67 -6.22
C CYS A 201 17.22 6.53 -7.53
N ALA A 202 16.19 7.37 -7.73
CA ALA A 202 15.36 7.28 -8.93
C ALA A 202 15.97 7.94 -10.17
N GLY A 203 16.96 8.84 -10.01
CA GLY A 203 17.52 9.67 -11.08
C GLY A 203 16.56 10.71 -11.66
N MET A 204 15.34 10.80 -11.12
CA MET A 204 14.29 11.71 -11.55
C MET A 204 13.37 12.10 -10.39
N VAL A 205 12.61 13.19 -10.55
CA VAL A 205 11.56 13.54 -9.58
C VAL A 205 10.36 12.65 -9.84
N THR A 206 10.18 11.63 -9.00
CA THR A 206 9.10 10.65 -9.15
C THR A 206 7.78 11.13 -8.54
N ARG A 207 7.81 12.07 -7.59
CA ARG A 207 6.62 12.58 -6.85
C ARG A 207 6.77 14.05 -6.48
N ASN A 208 5.64 14.75 -6.35
CA ASN A 208 5.61 16.15 -5.92
C ASN A 208 6.03 16.28 -4.44
N LYS A 209 6.76 17.34 -4.08
CA LYS A 209 7.12 17.68 -2.69
C LYS A 209 5.92 17.63 -1.74
N LYS A 210 4.74 18.08 -2.18
CA LYS A 210 3.51 18.01 -1.36
C LYS A 210 3.17 16.60 -0.86
N THR A 211 3.54 15.56 -1.60
CA THR A 211 3.35 14.17 -1.15
C THR A 211 4.31 13.80 -0.02
N PHE A 212 5.56 14.29 -0.06
CA PHE A 212 6.52 14.14 1.04
C PHE A 212 6.11 14.96 2.27
N ASP A 213 5.58 16.16 2.07
CA ASP A 213 5.06 16.99 3.18
C ASP A 213 3.91 16.25 3.90
N LYS A 214 3.02 15.59 3.14
CA LYS A 214 1.95 14.75 3.70
C LYS A 214 2.49 13.50 4.40
N GLN A 215 3.60 12.91 3.92
CA GLN A 215 4.28 11.82 4.64
C GLN A 215 4.83 12.30 5.98
N PHE A 216 5.46 13.48 6.03
CA PHE A 216 5.94 14.06 7.28
C PHE A 216 4.79 14.34 8.26
N GLU A 217 3.67 14.86 7.78
CA GLU A 217 2.46 15.03 8.60
C GLU A 217 1.95 13.69 9.16
N MET A 218 1.99 12.59 8.39
CA MET A 218 1.68 11.26 8.93
C MET A 218 2.65 10.82 10.03
N LEU A 219 3.93 11.15 9.88
CA LEU A 219 4.96 10.85 10.89
C LEU A 219 4.67 11.61 12.18
N GLU A 220 4.36 12.91 12.11
CA GLU A 220 3.99 13.73 13.26
C GLU A 220 2.72 13.23 13.98
N ASN A 221 1.79 12.63 13.22
CA ASN A 221 0.51 12.11 13.73
C ASN A 221 0.56 10.63 14.17
N ASP A 222 1.75 10.05 14.36
CA ASP A 222 1.94 8.63 14.70
C ASP A 222 1.18 7.67 13.76
N CYS A 223 1.19 8.02 12.47
CA CYS A 223 0.66 7.21 11.38
C CYS A 223 1.78 6.73 10.44
N ALA A 224 3.03 7.12 10.72
CA ALA A 224 4.19 6.70 9.97
C ALA A 224 5.49 6.71 10.79
N SER A 225 6.51 6.02 10.27
CA SER A 225 7.88 6.10 10.78
C SER A 225 8.87 6.01 9.63
N LEU A 226 10.00 6.69 9.79
CA LEU A 226 11.14 6.65 8.88
C LEU A 226 12.31 5.95 9.59
N ILE A 227 12.88 4.93 8.96
CA ILE A 227 14.02 4.19 9.52
C ILE A 227 15.18 4.29 8.54
N GLY A 228 16.30 4.86 9.00
CA GLY A 228 17.51 5.05 8.22
C GLY A 228 18.66 4.15 8.68
N LEU A 229 19.55 3.83 7.74
CA LEU A 229 20.86 3.24 8.01
C LEU A 229 21.93 4.28 7.68
N LYS A 230 22.81 4.53 8.65
CA LYS A 230 24.02 5.32 8.45
C LYS A 230 25.24 4.42 8.27
N TYR A 231 26.23 4.92 7.53
CA TYR A 231 27.59 4.40 7.45
C TYR A 231 28.58 5.56 7.53
N ASN A 232 29.48 5.54 8.52
CA ASN A 232 30.37 6.66 8.86
C ASN A 232 29.61 7.99 8.97
N ASP A 233 28.57 8.00 9.81
CA ASP A 233 27.66 9.14 10.09
C ASP A 233 26.78 9.66 8.94
N GLU A 234 26.97 9.16 7.72
CA GLU A 234 26.16 9.52 6.55
C GLU A 234 25.03 8.53 6.29
N PHE A 235 23.85 9.04 5.94
CA PHE A 235 22.71 8.20 5.60
C PHE A 235 22.90 7.54 4.23
N ILE A 236 22.96 6.21 4.21
CA ILE A 236 23.11 5.42 2.97
C ILE A 236 21.80 4.78 2.51
N GLY A 237 20.76 4.80 3.35
CA GLY A 237 19.45 4.32 2.97
C GLY A 237 18.36 4.58 4.01
N PHE A 238 17.13 4.54 3.53
CA PHE A 238 15.91 4.80 4.28
C PHE A 238 14.79 3.88 3.85
N ASN A 239 13.96 3.44 4.80
CA ASN A 239 12.64 2.89 4.54
C ASN A 239 11.57 3.68 5.28
N TYR A 240 10.49 3.98 4.58
CA TYR A 240 9.29 4.61 5.08
C TYR A 240 8.22 3.57 5.34
N PHE A 241 7.53 3.71 6.46
CA PHE A 241 6.47 2.82 6.87
C PHE A 241 5.23 3.62 7.24
N PHE A 242 4.07 3.20 6.75
CA PHE A 242 2.79 3.72 7.23
C PHE A 242 2.18 2.70 8.17
N HIS A 243 1.51 3.16 9.21
CA HIS A 243 0.89 2.29 10.19
C HIS A 243 -0.41 2.89 10.71
N PHE A 244 -1.34 1.99 11.04
CA PHE A 244 -2.58 2.36 11.70
C PHE A 244 -3.16 1.16 12.42
N GLN A 245 -3.78 1.42 13.58
CA GLN A 245 -4.28 0.40 14.48
C GLN A 245 -3.20 -0.65 14.76
N LYS A 246 -3.36 -1.88 14.24
CA LYS A 246 -2.45 -3.01 14.49
C LYS A 246 -1.65 -3.45 13.26
N THR A 247 -1.65 -2.63 12.20
CA THR A 247 -1.08 -3.00 10.91
C THR A 247 -0.08 -1.97 10.41
N VAL A 248 0.92 -2.44 9.66
CA VAL A 248 2.01 -1.63 9.10
C VAL A 248 2.20 -2.02 7.64
N ILE A 249 2.59 -1.07 6.80
CA ILE A 249 3.13 -1.34 5.47
C ILE A 249 4.53 -0.74 5.31
N TYR A 250 5.42 -1.46 4.65
CA TYR A 250 6.62 -0.91 4.04
C TYR A 250 6.22 -0.17 2.76
N ALA A 251 6.13 1.16 2.86
CA ALA A 251 5.52 2.02 1.84
C ALA A 251 6.51 2.43 0.74
N SER A 252 7.75 2.72 1.11
CA SER A 252 8.81 3.12 0.18
C SER A 252 10.18 2.91 0.80
N GLY A 253 11.18 2.71 -0.06
CA GLY A 253 12.58 2.70 0.33
C GLY A 253 13.40 3.48 -0.68
N SER A 254 14.54 3.97 -0.23
CA SER A 254 15.54 4.66 -1.05
C SER A 254 16.91 4.39 -0.47
N ASP A 255 17.86 4.04 -1.32
CA ASP A 255 19.26 3.83 -0.97
C ASP A 255 20.15 4.69 -1.85
N ASP A 256 21.37 4.95 -1.38
CA ASP A 256 22.35 5.69 -2.13
C ASP A 256 22.97 4.80 -3.23
N PRO A 257 22.81 5.16 -4.52
CA PRO A 257 23.35 4.38 -5.64
C PRO A 257 24.87 4.15 -5.57
N GLU A 258 25.62 5.02 -4.88
CA GLU A 258 27.07 4.86 -4.69
C GLU A 258 27.41 3.56 -3.94
N TYR A 259 26.46 3.05 -3.15
CA TYR A 259 26.62 1.86 -2.34
C TYR A 259 26.07 0.58 -2.99
N GLU A 260 25.49 0.64 -4.20
CA GLU A 260 24.99 -0.57 -4.88
C GLU A 260 26.07 -1.64 -5.08
N LYS A 261 27.30 -1.21 -5.38
CA LYS A 261 28.46 -2.11 -5.58
C LYS A 261 29.15 -2.52 -4.28
N SER A 262 28.84 -1.86 -3.16
CA SER A 262 29.53 -2.03 -1.88
C SER A 262 29.19 -3.36 -1.17
N LYS A 263 28.19 -4.10 -1.66
CA LYS A 263 27.62 -5.31 -1.04
C LYS A 263 27.08 -5.07 0.39
N ILE A 264 26.84 -3.81 0.78
CA ILE A 264 26.19 -3.49 2.04
C ILE A 264 24.70 -3.85 1.95
N PRO A 265 24.16 -4.68 2.86
CA PRO A 265 22.79 -5.19 2.77
C PRO A 265 21.77 -4.18 3.36
N ILE A 266 21.76 -2.94 2.85
CA ILE A 266 21.01 -1.78 3.39
C ILE A 266 19.57 -2.15 3.78
N TYR A 267 18.76 -2.59 2.82
CA TYR A 267 17.35 -2.92 3.05
C TYR A 267 17.13 -4.08 4.03
N HIS A 268 18.03 -5.07 4.07
CA HIS A 268 17.90 -6.21 4.99
C HIS A 268 17.98 -5.74 6.45
N VAL A 269 18.92 -4.84 6.73
CA VAL A 269 19.18 -4.32 8.07
C VAL A 269 18.05 -3.40 8.50
N ILE A 270 17.62 -2.48 7.62
CA ILE A 270 16.52 -1.56 7.91
C ILE A 270 15.21 -2.34 8.17
N LEU A 271 14.85 -3.29 7.29
CA LEU A 271 13.62 -4.08 7.45
C LEU A 271 13.65 -4.96 8.71
N TRP A 272 14.79 -5.56 9.06
CA TRP A 272 14.90 -6.30 10.33
C TRP A 272 14.72 -5.39 11.55
N ASN A 273 15.27 -4.17 11.51
CA ASN A 273 15.05 -3.20 12.58
C ASN A 273 13.59 -2.71 12.63
N ALA A 274 12.93 -2.56 11.48
CA ALA A 274 11.50 -2.29 11.42
C ALA A 274 10.66 -3.39 12.08
N ILE A 275 10.94 -4.66 11.77
CA ILE A 275 10.29 -5.83 12.41
C ILE A 275 10.44 -5.75 13.94
N LYS A 276 11.65 -5.48 14.44
CA LYS A 276 11.90 -5.32 15.89
C LYS A 276 11.15 -4.14 16.48
N TYR A 277 11.16 -2.99 15.80
CA TYR A 277 10.53 -1.76 16.24
C TYR A 277 9.01 -1.91 16.38
N TYR A 278 8.35 -2.36 15.31
CA TYR A 278 6.90 -2.51 15.29
C TYR A 278 6.40 -3.63 16.21
N LYS A 279 7.19 -4.70 16.41
CA LYS A 279 6.87 -5.70 17.44
C LYS A 279 6.87 -5.10 18.84
N ARG A 280 7.86 -4.26 19.19
CA ARG A 280 7.90 -3.59 20.52
C ARG A 280 6.72 -2.64 20.72
N ARG A 281 6.20 -2.07 19.63
CA ARG A 281 5.01 -1.23 19.60
C ARG A 281 3.69 -2.03 19.52
N ASN A 282 3.73 -3.35 19.67
CA ASN A 282 2.56 -4.24 19.67
C ASN A 282 1.74 -4.25 18.37
N PHE A 283 2.35 -3.95 17.22
CA PHE A 283 1.73 -4.22 15.93
C PHE A 283 1.69 -5.72 15.65
N GLU A 284 0.68 -6.17 14.91
CA GLU A 284 0.46 -7.60 14.63
C GLU A 284 0.96 -8.02 13.26
N PHE A 285 0.96 -7.12 12.26
CA PHE A 285 1.36 -7.45 10.89
C PHE A 285 2.15 -6.31 10.23
N ILE A 286 3.18 -6.69 9.46
CA ILE A 286 3.86 -5.80 8.49
C ILE A 286 3.63 -6.35 7.08
N GLN A 287 3.08 -5.53 6.19
CA GLN A 287 3.00 -5.80 4.76
C GLN A 287 4.24 -5.28 4.03
N PHE A 288 4.88 -6.11 3.21
CA PHE A 288 6.00 -5.69 2.34
C PHE A 288 5.56 -5.25 0.94
N SER A 289 4.26 -5.35 0.64
CA SER A 289 3.62 -4.83 -0.57
C SER A 289 4.12 -5.50 -1.85
N GLN A 290 3.50 -5.17 -2.97
CA GLN A 290 3.93 -5.61 -4.30
C GLN A 290 5.28 -5.05 -4.73
N PRO A 291 6.01 -5.75 -5.61
CA PRO A 291 5.71 -7.09 -6.15
C PRO A 291 6.05 -8.20 -5.15
N CYS A 292 5.36 -9.34 -5.22
CA CYS A 292 5.68 -10.56 -4.44
C CYS A 292 5.59 -11.89 -5.23
N GLY A 293 5.48 -11.86 -6.56
CA GLY A 293 5.28 -13.05 -7.40
C GLY A 293 6.49 -13.99 -7.58
N TYR A 294 6.24 -15.15 -8.19
CA TYR A 294 7.23 -16.20 -8.49
C TYR A 294 7.61 -16.30 -9.97
N SER A 295 6.77 -15.80 -10.87
CA SER A 295 6.88 -15.93 -12.33
C SER A 295 6.63 -14.59 -13.02
N LYS A 296 6.94 -14.51 -14.32
CA LYS A 296 6.71 -13.29 -15.10
C LYS A 296 5.22 -13.00 -15.22
N VAL A 297 4.39 -14.03 -15.37
CA VAL A 297 2.93 -13.88 -15.37
C VAL A 297 2.36 -14.56 -14.12
N GLN A 298 1.80 -13.76 -13.20
CA GLN A 298 1.18 -14.27 -11.96
C GLN A 298 -0.34 -14.38 -12.07
N GLY A 299 -0.94 -13.53 -12.91
CA GLY A 299 -2.37 -13.45 -13.10
C GLY A 299 -2.72 -12.38 -14.11
N PHE A 300 -4.01 -12.24 -14.37
CA PHE A 300 -4.50 -11.21 -15.27
C PHE A 300 -4.16 -9.82 -14.72
N ASN A 301 -3.47 -9.00 -15.52
CA ASN A 301 -2.98 -7.68 -15.13
C ASN A 301 -1.96 -7.71 -13.97
N ASP A 302 -1.13 -8.75 -13.91
CA ASP A 302 0.04 -8.84 -13.04
C ASP A 302 1.24 -9.49 -13.75
N TYR A 303 2.09 -8.63 -14.31
CA TYR A 303 3.25 -8.99 -15.10
C TYR A 303 4.52 -8.44 -14.45
N LEU A 304 5.48 -9.31 -14.18
CA LEU A 304 6.71 -9.00 -13.47
C LEU A 304 7.94 -9.12 -14.37
N ASP A 305 8.76 -8.08 -14.38
CA ASP A 305 10.10 -8.15 -14.96
C ASP A 305 11.11 -8.84 -14.03
N LYS A 306 12.34 -9.04 -14.51
CA LYS A 306 13.42 -9.67 -13.73
C LYS A 306 13.77 -8.88 -12.46
N LYS A 307 13.69 -7.55 -12.49
CA LYS A 307 13.97 -6.70 -11.33
C LYS A 307 12.89 -6.91 -10.26
N GLN A 308 11.62 -6.94 -10.65
CA GLN A 308 10.48 -7.18 -9.77
C GLN A 308 10.49 -8.60 -9.19
N LEU A 309 10.92 -9.61 -9.96
CA LEU A 309 11.15 -10.96 -9.45
C LEU A 309 12.25 -11.02 -8.39
N ASN A 310 13.36 -10.29 -8.59
CA ASN A 310 14.42 -10.17 -7.57
C ASN A 310 13.91 -9.47 -6.30
N ILE A 311 13.11 -8.41 -6.43
CA ILE A 311 12.46 -7.74 -5.30
C ILE A 311 11.53 -8.71 -4.56
N SER A 312 10.76 -9.51 -5.30
CA SER A 312 9.84 -10.50 -4.74
C SER A 312 10.59 -11.58 -3.96
N HIS A 313 11.69 -12.10 -4.53
CA HIS A 313 12.58 -13.04 -3.84
C HIS A 313 13.14 -12.45 -2.54
N PHE A 314 13.61 -11.20 -2.59
CA PHE A 314 14.12 -10.48 -1.42
C PHE A 314 13.07 -10.37 -0.30
N LYS A 315 11.86 -9.91 -0.62
CA LYS A 315 10.79 -9.74 0.37
C LYS A 315 10.39 -11.06 1.04
N ARG A 316 10.31 -12.15 0.28
CA ARG A 316 10.08 -13.49 0.83
C ARG A 316 11.22 -13.94 1.76
N GLY A 317 12.47 -13.64 1.41
CA GLY A 317 13.64 -13.95 2.23
C GLY A 317 13.67 -13.23 3.58
N MET A 318 12.91 -12.14 3.73
CA MET A 318 12.75 -11.40 4.99
C MET A 318 11.76 -12.05 5.98
N GLY A 319 11.44 -13.34 5.79
CA GLY A 319 10.61 -14.12 6.71
C GLY A 319 9.10 -13.83 6.57
N ALA A 320 8.70 -13.25 5.44
CA ALA A 320 7.31 -12.98 5.15
C ALA A 320 6.59 -14.23 4.60
N LYS A 321 5.34 -14.42 5.03
CA LYS A 321 4.41 -15.38 4.42
C LYS A 321 3.75 -14.74 3.20
N MET A 322 3.57 -15.54 2.17
CA MET A 322 2.79 -15.17 0.99
C MET A 322 1.31 -15.18 1.34
N VAL A 323 0.57 -14.16 0.90
CA VAL A 323 -0.89 -14.08 1.04
C VAL A 323 -1.52 -13.64 -0.27
N THR A 324 -2.78 -13.98 -0.50
CA THR A 324 -3.51 -13.47 -1.67
C THR A 324 -3.87 -11.99 -1.44
N SER A 325 -3.48 -11.13 -2.37
CA SER A 325 -4.01 -9.77 -2.52
C SER A 325 -5.23 -9.87 -3.43
N TYR A 326 -6.42 -9.99 -2.84
CA TYR A 326 -7.64 -10.05 -3.64
C TYR A 326 -7.89 -8.75 -4.37
N ARG A 327 -8.18 -8.86 -5.66
CA ARG A 327 -8.46 -7.73 -6.54
C ARG A 327 -9.56 -8.08 -7.50
N GLY A 328 -10.16 -7.05 -8.08
CA GLY A 328 -11.05 -7.24 -9.19
C GLY A 328 -11.17 -6.01 -10.06
N ILE A 329 -11.45 -6.27 -11.33
CA ILE A 329 -11.75 -5.25 -12.32
C ILE A 329 -13.18 -5.43 -12.82
N LYS A 330 -13.95 -4.35 -12.83
CA LYS A 330 -15.26 -4.31 -13.50
C LYS A 330 -15.13 -3.46 -14.75
N TYR A 331 -15.34 -4.08 -15.91
CA TYR A 331 -15.36 -3.42 -17.20
C TYR A 331 -16.80 -3.02 -17.53
N ILE A 332 -17.01 -1.72 -17.75
CA ILE A 332 -18.27 -1.18 -18.26
C ILE A 332 -18.16 -1.03 -19.78
N ASN A 333 -16.97 -0.68 -20.28
CA ASN A 333 -16.63 -0.73 -21.70
C ASN A 333 -15.98 -2.09 -22.05
N LYS A 334 -16.56 -2.81 -23.01
CA LYS A 334 -16.08 -4.10 -23.50
C LYS A 334 -14.74 -4.00 -24.22
N ASP A 335 -14.48 -2.91 -24.94
CA ASP A 335 -13.26 -2.76 -25.73
C ASP A 335 -12.02 -2.71 -24.83
N LEU A 336 -12.14 -2.07 -23.65
CA LEU A 336 -11.09 -2.07 -22.64
C LEU A 336 -10.78 -3.46 -22.07
N LEU A 337 -11.79 -4.35 -21.99
CA LEU A 337 -11.56 -5.74 -21.59
C LEU A 337 -10.78 -6.48 -22.68
N LEU A 338 -11.13 -6.27 -23.95
CA LEU A 338 -10.43 -6.89 -25.07
C LEU A 338 -8.98 -6.42 -25.16
N GLU A 339 -8.72 -5.13 -24.94
CA GLU A 339 -7.36 -4.57 -24.87
C GLU A 339 -6.52 -5.24 -23.77
N ASP A 340 -7.04 -5.40 -22.56
CA ASP A 340 -6.32 -6.06 -21.47
C ASP A 340 -6.11 -7.57 -21.74
N ILE A 341 -7.02 -8.22 -22.47
CA ILE A 341 -6.86 -9.62 -22.92
C ILE A 341 -5.72 -9.74 -23.94
N GLU A 342 -5.64 -8.83 -24.92
CA GLU A 342 -4.53 -8.84 -25.88
C GLU A 342 -3.19 -8.58 -25.19
N LEU A 343 -3.17 -7.69 -24.19
CA LEU A 343 -1.98 -7.49 -23.36
C LEU A 343 -1.59 -8.76 -22.59
N PHE A 344 -2.56 -9.45 -22.01
CA PHE A 344 -2.32 -10.72 -21.31
C PHE A 344 -1.74 -11.79 -22.22
N LYS A 345 -2.27 -11.94 -23.45
CA LYS A 345 -1.75 -12.89 -24.44
C LYS A 345 -0.29 -12.62 -24.76
N LYS A 346 0.04 -11.35 -25.03
CA LYS A 346 1.42 -10.93 -25.35
C LYS A 346 2.41 -11.33 -24.26
N PHE A 347 2.10 -11.06 -22.99
CA PHE A 347 2.98 -11.46 -21.88
C PHE A 347 3.01 -12.97 -21.63
N GLY A 348 1.91 -13.67 -21.95
CA GLY A 348 1.86 -15.12 -21.91
C GLY A 348 2.79 -15.77 -22.92
N GLU A 349 2.85 -15.26 -24.15
CA GLU A 349 3.75 -15.76 -25.21
C GLU A 349 5.23 -15.58 -24.81
N ASP A 350 5.62 -14.41 -24.27
CA ASP A 350 6.98 -14.09 -23.79
C ASP A 350 7.48 -14.97 -22.61
N GLU A 351 6.61 -15.80 -22.01
CA GLU A 351 6.98 -16.73 -20.92
C GLU A 351 7.37 -18.12 -21.45
N TYR A 352 6.93 -18.48 -22.65
CA TYR A 352 7.20 -19.79 -23.27
C TYR A 352 8.29 -19.75 -24.36
N GLU A 353 8.75 -18.56 -24.74
CA GLU A 353 10.01 -18.32 -25.47
C GLU A 353 11.20 -18.16 -24.52
#